data_AF-A0A4Y6V644-F1
#
_entry.id   AF-A0A4Y6V644-F1
#
_cell.length_a   1.000
_cell.length_b   1.000
_cell.length_c   1.000
_cell.angle_alpha   90.00
_cell.angle_beta   90.00
_cell.angle_gamma   90.00
#
_symmetry.space_group_name_H-M   'P 1'
#
loop_
_entity.id
_entity.type
_entity.pdbx_description
1 polymer ?
#
loop_
_entity_poly.entity_id
_entity_poly.type
_entity_poly.pdbx_seq_one_letter_code
_entity_poly.pdbx_strand_id
1 'polypeptide(L)'
;MNLFQPTVSLALRRVMYAAAFVSGVSVWSQPALAATQGDHPRLAPMKDVTVVYHLAPQMMPKAGDAQQKNKDVKVAFSGSGDWVRIDSADGRGVTILDRPHGVVTLIMLEQHLYTQLHPQHGLHNPFLLDLSMNYTRSGHDIIAGVPCVKWSISNTHGKAEACVTEDGVILSENGVDADGAEGAIKAVSVSYHDLPSSIFAPPDGFHPLTIKPHPVGAPVSGGAAVPSANTPAVPSGAPEGGEPPVSDDSATDGTVSQPDQPPSTSAKAPTEGPVPGVGGGQ
;
A
#
# COMPACT_ATOMS: atom_id res chain seq x y z
N MET A 1 22.79 -4.49 70.91
CA MET A 1 23.60 -3.33 71.35
C MET A 1 23.19 -2.16 70.45
N ASN A 2 22.30 -1.28 70.89
CA ASN A 2 22.52 -0.17 71.84
C ASN A 2 23.11 1.06 71.13
N LEU A 3 22.60 2.29 71.28
CA LEU A 3 21.37 2.80 71.93
C LEU A 3 21.24 4.33 71.65
N PHE A 4 20.14 4.96 72.08
CA PHE A 4 19.92 6.43 72.29
C PHE A 4 19.61 7.38 71.09
N GLN A 5 18.41 7.97 71.16
CA GLN A 5 18.17 9.42 70.91
C GLN A 5 18.43 10.21 72.21
N PRO A 6 18.62 11.57 72.22
CA PRO A 6 17.52 12.56 72.27
C PRO A 6 17.89 13.93 71.60
N THR A 7 17.23 15.11 71.70
CA THR A 7 16.03 15.58 72.45
C THR A 7 15.26 16.71 71.71
N VAL A 8 14.00 16.88 72.10
CA VAL A 8 13.01 17.99 71.95
C VAL A 8 13.53 19.42 72.26
N SER A 9 12.98 20.44 71.58
CA SER A 9 12.53 21.69 72.25
C SER A 9 11.40 22.43 71.51
N LEU A 10 10.40 22.90 72.26
CA LEU A 10 9.22 23.65 71.79
C LEU A 10 9.46 25.17 71.80
N ALA A 11 8.86 25.89 70.84
CA ALA A 11 8.53 27.31 71.03
C ALA A 11 7.19 27.65 70.35
N LEU A 12 6.12 27.61 71.13
CA LEU A 12 4.75 27.91 70.71
C LEU A 12 4.49 29.43 70.79
N ARG A 13 4.09 30.09 69.69
CA ARG A 13 3.34 31.35 69.77
C ARG A 13 2.25 31.42 68.70
N ARG A 14 1.00 31.44 69.17
CA ARG A 14 -0.20 31.69 68.36
C ARG A 14 -0.30 33.19 68.04
N VAL A 15 -0.58 33.52 66.78
CA VAL A 15 -1.35 34.72 66.43
C VAL A 15 -2.40 34.27 65.41
N MET A 16 -3.67 34.50 65.74
CA MET A 16 -4.76 34.29 64.77
C MET A 16 -4.79 35.47 63.81
N TYR A 17 -4.76 35.20 62.51
CA TYR A 17 -5.39 36.07 61.52
C TYR A 17 -6.33 35.23 60.66
N ALA A 18 -7.62 35.42 60.89
CA ALA A 18 -8.66 34.88 60.02
C ALA A 18 -8.72 35.73 58.75
N ALA A 19 -8.14 35.23 57.66
CA ALA A 19 -8.37 35.75 56.31
C ALA A 19 -9.15 34.69 55.53
N ALA A 20 -10.44 34.93 55.32
CA ALA A 20 -11.30 34.05 54.54
C ALA A 20 -10.95 34.16 53.05
N PHE A 21 -9.98 33.37 52.59
CA PHE A 21 -9.75 33.17 51.17
C PHE A 21 -10.81 32.19 50.63
N VAL A 22 -11.77 32.74 49.90
CA VAL A 22 -12.65 31.96 49.02
C VAL A 22 -11.79 31.46 47.87
N SER A 23 -11.26 30.24 47.99
CA SER A 23 -10.51 29.56 46.92
C SER A 23 -11.47 29.19 45.79
N GLY A 24 -11.70 30.13 44.88
CA GLY A 24 -12.41 29.87 43.64
C GLY A 24 -11.66 28.82 42.82
N VAL A 25 -12.30 27.68 42.59
CA VAL A 25 -11.78 26.64 41.69
C VAL A 25 -11.89 27.14 40.27
N SER A 26 -10.83 27.79 39.77
CA SER A 26 -10.69 28.09 38.35
C SER A 26 -10.55 26.77 37.59
N VAL A 27 -11.65 26.27 37.04
CA VAL A 27 -11.62 25.21 36.03
C VAL A 27 -10.95 25.81 34.79
N TRP A 28 -9.68 25.48 34.59
CA TRP A 28 -8.98 25.80 33.35
C TRP A 28 -9.51 24.85 32.27
N SER A 29 -10.58 25.28 31.59
CA SER A 29 -11.04 24.65 30.36
C SER A 29 -9.95 24.79 29.31
N GLN A 30 -9.05 23.80 29.26
CA GLN A 30 -8.15 23.63 28.13
C GLN A 30 -9.02 23.50 26.88
N PRO A 31 -8.83 24.34 25.85
CA PRO A 31 -9.46 24.09 24.58
C PRO A 31 -8.84 22.79 24.05
N ALA A 32 -9.61 21.70 24.12
CA ALA A 32 -9.29 20.53 23.34
C ALA A 32 -9.25 21.00 21.88
N LEU A 33 -8.06 21.01 21.28
CA LEU A 33 -7.90 21.18 19.85
C LEU A 33 -8.64 20.01 19.22
N ALA A 34 -9.87 20.27 18.79
CA ALA A 34 -10.65 19.32 18.04
C ALA A 34 -9.89 19.07 16.74
N ALA A 35 -9.15 17.96 16.70
CA ALA A 35 -8.59 17.43 15.48
C ALA A 35 -9.70 17.44 14.44
N THR A 36 -9.49 18.14 13.33
CA THR A 36 -10.48 18.27 12.27
C THR A 36 -10.93 16.88 11.86
N GLN A 37 -12.14 16.50 12.24
CA GLN A 37 -12.77 15.26 11.79
C GLN A 37 -13.15 15.45 10.32
N GLY A 38 -12.18 15.24 9.44
CA GLY A 38 -12.47 14.89 8.06
C GLY A 38 -13.10 13.51 8.00
N ASP A 39 -13.92 13.28 6.97
CA ASP A 39 -14.55 11.98 6.70
C ASP A 39 -13.52 10.90 6.31
N HIS A 40 -12.25 11.28 6.14
CA HIS A 40 -11.12 10.43 5.80
C HIS A 40 -9.84 10.90 6.54
N PRO A 41 -8.83 10.03 6.73
CA PRO A 41 -7.50 10.43 7.16
C PRO A 41 -6.81 11.34 6.13
N ARG A 42 -5.67 11.95 6.51
CA ARG A 42 -4.77 12.52 5.50
C ARG A 42 -4.24 11.38 4.61
N LEU A 43 -4.29 11.61 3.31
CA LEU A 43 -3.93 10.62 2.28
C LEU A 43 -2.43 10.56 1.99
N ALA A 44 -1.69 11.53 2.53
CA ALA A 44 -0.31 11.85 2.22
C ALA A 44 0.37 12.44 3.47
N PRO A 45 1.63 12.08 3.74
CA PRO A 45 2.46 12.78 4.72
C PRO A 45 2.62 14.28 4.41
N MET A 46 2.63 15.10 5.47
CA MET A 46 2.85 16.55 5.42
C MET A 46 4.20 16.98 6.04
N LYS A 47 5.13 16.04 6.20
CA LYS A 47 6.48 16.25 6.76
C LYS A 47 7.45 15.30 6.09
N ASP A 48 8.69 15.76 5.93
CA ASP A 48 9.79 14.89 5.49
C ASP A 48 9.95 13.76 6.51
N VAL A 49 9.77 12.53 6.06
CA VAL A 49 9.79 11.35 6.94
C VAL A 49 10.34 10.14 6.20
N THR A 50 11.17 9.37 6.89
CA THR A 50 11.59 8.03 6.48
C THR A 50 11.00 6.99 7.42
N VAL A 51 10.29 6.03 6.86
CA VAL A 51 9.64 4.92 7.57
C VAL A 51 10.26 3.61 7.09
N VAL A 52 10.54 2.71 8.02
CA VAL A 52 10.88 1.32 7.71
C VAL A 52 9.65 0.47 7.99
N TYR A 53 9.15 -0.24 6.98
CA TYR A 53 7.98 -1.12 7.08
C TYR A 53 8.40 -2.58 6.96
N HIS A 54 7.90 -3.41 7.87
CA HIS A 54 7.83 -4.84 7.65
C HIS A 54 6.66 -5.13 6.70
N LEU A 55 6.92 -5.82 5.59
CA LEU A 55 5.88 -6.27 4.67
C LEU A 55 5.47 -7.72 4.95
N ALA A 56 4.16 -7.98 4.96
CA ALA A 56 3.65 -9.34 5.03
C ALA A 56 3.97 -10.15 3.75
N PRO A 57 4.12 -11.50 3.84
CA PRO A 57 4.67 -12.32 2.76
C PRO A 57 3.93 -12.23 1.42
N GLN A 58 2.62 -11.95 1.44
CA GLN A 58 1.80 -11.86 0.24
C GLN A 58 2.14 -10.66 -0.68
N MET A 59 2.75 -9.61 -0.13
CA MET A 59 3.21 -8.44 -0.91
C MET A 59 4.65 -8.59 -1.43
N MET A 60 5.31 -9.71 -1.13
CA MET A 60 6.65 -9.96 -1.64
C MET A 60 6.60 -10.54 -3.05
N PRO A 61 7.50 -10.13 -3.96
CA PRO A 61 7.76 -10.89 -5.17
C PRO A 61 8.05 -12.35 -4.81
N LYS A 62 7.44 -13.30 -5.53
CA LYS A 62 7.74 -14.73 -5.39
C LYS A 62 9.19 -14.97 -5.79
N ALA A 63 10.09 -15.01 -4.81
CA ALA A 63 11.49 -15.28 -5.05
C ALA A 63 11.66 -16.71 -5.59
N GLY A 64 12.30 -16.85 -6.75
CA GLY A 64 12.81 -18.15 -7.20
C GLY A 64 14.04 -18.52 -6.36
N ASP A 65 13.90 -19.56 -5.54
CA ASP A 65 14.89 -20.27 -4.70
C ASP A 65 15.80 -19.45 -3.74
N ALA A 66 15.96 -18.15 -3.94
CA ALA A 66 16.72 -17.25 -3.09
C ALA A 66 15.83 -16.73 -1.96
N GLN A 67 15.98 -17.29 -0.76
CA GLN A 67 15.22 -16.87 0.42
C GLN A 67 15.46 -15.39 0.74
N GLN A 68 14.43 -14.57 0.52
CA GLN A 68 14.40 -13.12 0.78
C GLN A 68 14.71 -12.84 2.26
N LYS A 69 15.99 -12.56 2.55
CA LYS A 69 16.54 -12.50 3.93
C LYS A 69 16.05 -11.30 4.73
N ASN A 70 15.72 -10.21 4.05
CA ASN A 70 15.13 -9.02 4.65
C ASN A 70 13.72 -8.80 4.08
N LYS A 71 12.75 -8.55 4.96
CA LYS A 71 11.35 -8.24 4.61
C LYS A 71 11.00 -6.77 4.81
N ASP A 72 11.98 -5.97 5.20
CA ASP A 72 11.77 -4.58 5.54
C ASP A 72 12.10 -3.70 4.34
N VAL A 73 11.14 -2.87 3.93
CA VAL A 73 11.35 -1.80 2.93
C VAL A 73 11.51 -0.46 3.64
N LYS A 74 12.29 0.42 3.04
CA LYS A 74 12.49 1.79 3.55
C LYS A 74 11.82 2.77 2.58
N VAL A 75 10.85 3.52 3.10
CA VAL A 75 10.05 4.47 2.34
C VAL A 75 10.33 5.87 2.86
N ALA A 76 10.68 6.80 1.98
CA ALA A 76 10.86 8.22 2.30
C ALA A 76 9.80 9.05 1.57
N PHE A 77 9.19 10.00 2.27
CA PHE A 77 8.18 10.92 1.73
C PHE A 77 8.66 12.36 1.87
N SER A 78 8.44 13.19 0.87
CA SER A 78 8.67 14.64 0.99
C SER A 78 7.64 15.30 1.92
N GLY A 79 7.95 16.49 2.43
CA GLY A 79 7.06 17.28 3.29
C GLY A 79 5.80 17.81 2.62
N SER A 80 5.75 17.84 1.29
CA SER A 80 4.51 18.04 0.52
C SER A 80 3.77 16.72 0.23
N GLY A 81 4.40 15.59 0.52
CA GLY A 81 4.00 14.24 0.11
C GLY A 81 4.19 13.94 -1.38
N ASP A 82 4.42 14.96 -2.22
CA ASP A 82 4.45 14.85 -3.69
C ASP A 82 5.45 13.83 -4.22
N TRP A 83 6.52 13.61 -3.46
CA TRP A 83 7.56 12.65 -3.78
C TRP A 83 7.59 11.52 -2.77
N VAL A 84 7.61 10.29 -3.27
CA VAL A 84 7.79 9.09 -2.46
C VAL A 84 8.93 8.27 -3.06
N ARG A 85 9.87 7.84 -2.23
CA ARG A 85 10.95 6.92 -2.60
C ARG A 85 10.79 5.63 -1.82
N ILE A 86 10.77 4.49 -2.50
CA ILE A 86 10.64 3.15 -1.92
C ILE A 86 11.91 2.38 -2.29
N ASP A 87 12.81 2.18 -1.31
CA ASP A 87 13.94 1.27 -1.46
C ASP A 87 13.45 -0.17 -1.21
N SER A 88 13.66 -1.05 -2.19
CA SER A 88 13.24 -2.47 -2.16
C SER A 88 13.93 -3.27 -1.04
N ALA A 89 13.24 -4.31 -0.54
CA ALA A 89 13.73 -5.11 0.59
C ALA A 89 14.98 -5.96 0.26
N ASP A 90 15.25 -6.24 -1.02
CA ASP A 90 16.48 -6.90 -1.49
C ASP A 90 17.63 -5.92 -1.75
N GLY A 91 17.37 -4.61 -1.71
CA GLY A 91 18.36 -3.55 -1.93
C GLY A 91 18.81 -3.40 -3.38
N ARG A 92 18.14 -4.03 -4.36
CA ARG A 92 18.53 -3.99 -5.79
C ARG A 92 17.72 -3.00 -6.64
N GLY A 93 16.52 -2.65 -6.18
CA GLY A 93 15.64 -1.69 -6.85
C GLY A 93 15.24 -0.49 -5.98
N VAL A 94 14.90 0.61 -6.65
CA VAL A 94 14.24 1.76 -6.03
C VAL A 94 13.08 2.20 -6.91
N THR A 95 11.92 2.46 -6.31
CA THR A 95 10.77 3.09 -6.99
C THR A 95 10.64 4.51 -6.48
N ILE A 96 10.56 5.49 -7.38
CA ILE A 96 10.26 6.88 -7.05
C ILE A 96 8.92 7.26 -7.70
N LEU A 97 8.03 7.86 -6.92
CA LEU A 97 6.73 8.37 -7.34
C LEU A 97 6.80 9.90 -7.39
N ASP A 98 6.52 10.48 -8.56
CA ASP A 98 6.16 11.88 -8.75
C ASP A 98 4.64 11.96 -8.82
N ARG A 99 3.99 12.27 -7.68
CA ARG A 99 2.52 12.26 -7.64
C ARG A 99 1.88 13.37 -8.47
N PRO A 100 2.32 14.64 -8.42
CA PRO A 100 1.71 15.71 -9.21
C PRO A 100 1.76 15.46 -10.73
N HIS A 101 2.81 14.81 -11.24
CA HIS A 101 2.96 14.54 -12.67
C HIS A 101 2.57 13.12 -13.10
N GLY A 102 2.21 12.23 -12.16
CA GLY A 102 1.79 10.87 -12.48
C GLY A 102 2.91 9.95 -12.96
N VAL A 103 4.16 10.19 -12.53
CA VAL A 103 5.34 9.45 -13.02
C VAL A 103 5.84 8.43 -11.99
N VAL A 104 6.05 7.20 -12.44
CA VAL A 104 6.81 6.17 -11.70
C VAL A 104 8.20 6.07 -12.31
N THR A 105 9.25 6.35 -11.55
CA THR A 105 10.63 6.06 -11.94
C THR A 105 11.09 4.77 -11.27
N LEU A 106 11.39 3.74 -12.05
CA LEU A 106 11.95 2.48 -11.58
C LEU A 106 13.46 2.48 -11.81
N ILE A 107 14.24 2.30 -10.75
CA ILE A 107 15.71 2.34 -10.76
C ILE A 107 16.25 0.95 -10.44
N MET A 108 17.14 0.46 -11.30
CA MET A 108 17.81 -0.83 -11.22
C MET A 108 19.26 -0.60 -10.79
N LEU A 109 19.56 -0.79 -9.50
CA LEU A 109 20.79 -0.28 -8.87
C LEU A 109 22.06 -0.97 -9.39
N GLU A 110 22.04 -2.30 -9.55
CA GLU A 110 23.19 -3.05 -10.04
C GLU A 110 23.53 -2.68 -11.50
N GLN A 111 22.49 -2.47 -12.31
CA GLN A 111 22.60 -2.21 -13.74
C GLN A 111 22.93 -0.74 -14.06
N HIS A 112 22.84 0.17 -13.08
CA HIS A 112 22.95 1.62 -13.28
C HIS A 112 21.95 2.14 -14.34
N LEU A 113 20.74 1.56 -14.34
CA LEU A 113 19.67 1.91 -15.28
C LEU A 113 18.43 2.41 -14.55
N TYR A 114 17.64 3.26 -15.20
CA TYR A 114 16.30 3.62 -14.74
C TYR A 114 15.30 3.68 -15.91
N THR A 115 14.02 3.54 -15.64
CA THR A 115 12.96 3.79 -16.63
C THR A 115 11.82 4.59 -16.01
N GLN A 116 11.05 5.29 -16.83
CA GLN A 116 9.94 6.14 -16.40
C GLN A 116 8.64 5.68 -17.05
N LEU A 117 7.63 5.48 -16.22
CA LEU A 117 6.30 5.00 -16.60
C LEU A 117 5.26 6.05 -16.22
N HIS A 118 4.20 6.14 -17.02
CA HIS A 118 3.04 7.01 -16.77
C HIS A 118 1.77 6.14 -16.67
N PRO A 119 1.39 5.69 -15.46
CA PRO A 119 0.22 4.84 -15.26
C PRO A 119 -1.08 5.55 -15.69
N GLN A 120 -1.96 4.82 -16.37
CA GLN A 120 -3.21 5.38 -16.91
C GLN A 120 -4.32 5.55 -15.86
N HIS A 121 -4.21 4.85 -14.73
CA HIS A 121 -5.24 4.82 -13.68
C HIS A 121 -4.84 5.59 -12.40
N GLY A 122 -3.79 6.41 -12.48
CA GLY A 122 -3.23 7.11 -11.32
C GLY A 122 -2.14 6.30 -10.60
N LEU A 123 -1.71 6.80 -9.44
CA LEU A 123 -0.58 6.27 -8.67
C LEU A 123 -1.07 5.62 -7.37
N HIS A 124 -1.79 4.51 -7.49
CA HIS A 124 -2.11 3.66 -6.34
C HIS A 124 -0.83 3.00 -5.81
N ASN A 125 -0.71 2.94 -4.47
CA ASN A 125 0.50 2.46 -3.80
C ASN A 125 0.17 2.07 -2.36
N PRO A 126 0.66 0.93 -1.83
CA PRO A 126 0.32 0.45 -0.47
C PRO A 126 0.90 1.29 0.68
N PHE A 127 1.61 2.39 0.40
CA PHE A 127 2.08 3.36 1.39
C PHE A 127 1.33 4.71 1.31
N LEU A 128 0.25 4.79 0.52
CA LEU A 128 -0.61 5.96 0.33
C LEU A 128 -2.09 5.54 0.39
N LEU A 129 -2.96 6.44 0.83
CA LEU A 129 -4.41 6.20 0.88
C LEU A 129 -5.12 6.93 -0.27
N ASP A 130 -6.30 6.45 -0.66
CA ASP A 130 -7.02 6.89 -1.86
C ASP A 130 -8.46 7.39 -1.56
N LEU A 131 -8.96 8.37 -2.31
CA LEU A 131 -10.32 8.93 -2.14
C LEU A 131 -11.45 8.01 -2.65
N SER A 132 -11.14 6.98 -3.43
CA SER A 132 -12.11 5.95 -3.87
C SER A 132 -12.57 5.02 -2.73
N MET A 133 -11.86 5.03 -1.60
CA MET A 133 -12.20 4.23 -0.42
C MET A 133 -13.13 4.97 0.53
N ASN A 134 -13.95 4.23 1.28
CA ASN A 134 -14.75 4.76 2.37
C ASN A 134 -14.04 4.50 3.69
N TYR A 135 -13.93 5.54 4.53
CA TYR A 135 -13.21 5.50 5.79
C TYR A 135 -14.20 5.62 6.97
N THR A 136 -13.91 4.90 8.06
CA THR A 136 -14.67 5.02 9.30
C THR A 136 -13.70 4.94 10.48
N ARG A 137 -13.63 6.01 11.27
CA ARG A 137 -12.73 6.08 12.41
C ARG A 137 -13.11 5.02 13.46
N SER A 138 -12.18 4.11 13.77
CA SER A 138 -12.41 2.94 14.62
C SER A 138 -11.64 2.96 15.95
N GLY A 139 -10.70 3.90 16.14
CA GLY A 139 -10.03 4.08 17.43
C GLY A 139 -8.70 4.83 17.34
N HIS A 140 -7.75 4.44 18.20
CA HIS A 140 -6.39 4.95 18.29
C HIS A 140 -5.42 3.82 18.61
N ASP A 141 -4.14 3.98 18.28
CA ASP A 141 -3.05 3.06 18.63
C ASP A 141 -1.70 3.78 18.71
N ILE A 142 -0.65 3.08 19.11
CA ILE A 142 0.75 3.55 19.07
C ILE A 142 1.61 2.48 18.40
N ILE A 143 2.24 2.82 17.26
CA ILE A 143 3.06 1.91 16.46
C ILE A 143 4.44 2.53 16.25
N ALA A 144 5.51 1.74 16.43
CA ALA A 144 6.89 2.23 16.43
C ALA A 144 7.14 3.45 17.37
N GLY A 145 6.36 3.57 18.45
CA GLY A 145 6.41 4.70 19.38
C GLY A 145 5.65 5.96 18.94
N VAL A 146 5.03 5.95 17.75
CA VAL A 146 4.28 7.09 17.19
C VAL A 146 2.76 6.86 17.33
N PRO A 147 1.99 7.84 17.84
CA PRO A 147 0.54 7.70 17.97
C PRO A 147 -0.17 7.82 16.61
N CYS A 148 -1.21 7.02 16.41
CA CYS A 148 -2.03 7.04 15.20
C CYS A 148 -3.53 6.88 15.52
N VAL A 149 -4.37 7.28 14.57
CA VAL A 149 -5.81 7.06 14.55
C VAL A 149 -6.09 5.80 13.74
N LYS A 150 -6.90 4.88 14.29
CA LYS A 150 -7.36 3.69 13.56
C LYS A 150 -8.57 4.02 12.69
N TRP A 151 -8.56 3.46 11.49
CA TRP A 151 -9.59 3.58 10.47
C TRP A 151 -9.95 2.19 9.96
N SER A 152 -11.24 1.87 9.98
CA SER A 152 -11.81 0.82 9.16
C SER A 152 -12.01 1.39 7.75
N ILE A 153 -11.63 0.62 6.73
CA ILE A 153 -11.64 0.99 5.32
C ILE A 153 -12.49 -0.01 4.55
N SER A 154 -13.26 0.47 3.57
CA SER A 154 -14.01 -0.39 2.66
C SER A 154 -14.14 0.20 1.26
N ASN A 155 -13.98 -0.64 0.24
CA ASN A 155 -14.16 -0.29 -1.16
C ASN A 155 -14.95 -1.39 -1.89
N THR A 156 -14.99 -1.36 -3.22
CA THR A 156 -15.65 -2.36 -4.07
C THR A 156 -14.99 -3.74 -4.07
N HIS A 157 -13.73 -3.82 -3.65
CA HIS A 157 -12.92 -5.04 -3.70
C HIS A 157 -12.87 -5.76 -2.35
N GLY A 158 -13.00 -5.04 -1.23
CA GLY A 158 -12.98 -5.63 0.10
C GLY A 158 -12.97 -4.62 1.23
N LYS A 159 -12.26 -4.99 2.30
CA LYS A 159 -12.08 -4.19 3.51
C LYS A 159 -10.61 -4.17 3.91
N ALA A 160 -10.20 -3.11 4.59
CA ALA A 160 -8.92 -3.02 5.26
C ALA A 160 -9.06 -2.32 6.62
N GLU A 161 -8.00 -2.37 7.41
CA GLU A 161 -7.81 -1.50 8.57
C GLU A 161 -6.46 -0.79 8.43
N ALA A 162 -6.44 0.52 8.69
CA ALA A 162 -5.22 1.32 8.72
C ALA A 162 -5.08 2.06 10.06
N CYS A 163 -3.83 2.34 10.48
CA CYS A 163 -3.55 3.29 11.55
C CYS A 163 -2.69 4.42 11.01
N VAL A 164 -3.22 5.65 11.00
CA VAL A 164 -2.61 6.81 10.33
C VAL A 164 -2.29 7.91 11.33
N THR A 165 -1.11 8.52 11.24
CA THR A 165 -0.72 9.67 12.08
C THR A 165 -1.52 10.94 11.73
N GLU A 166 -1.45 11.96 12.59
CA GLU A 166 -2.09 13.27 12.33
C GLU A 166 -1.56 13.96 11.06
N ASP A 167 -0.28 13.73 10.71
CA ASP A 167 0.38 14.29 9.53
C ASP A 167 0.27 13.40 8.29
N GLY A 168 -0.38 12.22 8.34
CA GLY A 168 -0.72 11.40 7.17
C GLY A 168 0.22 10.23 6.86
N VAL A 169 1.05 9.81 7.82
CA VAL A 169 1.87 8.61 7.70
C VAL A 169 1.05 7.38 8.09
N ILE A 170 0.92 6.39 7.20
CA ILE A 170 0.34 5.08 7.53
C ILE A 170 1.35 4.33 8.40
N LEU A 171 1.02 3.98 9.65
CA LEU A 171 1.90 3.17 10.51
C LEU A 171 1.60 1.67 10.44
N SER A 172 0.40 1.30 10.02
CA SER A 172 0.06 -0.06 9.65
C SER A 172 -1.15 -0.07 8.74
N GLU A 173 -1.21 -1.07 7.86
CA GLU A 173 -2.40 -1.39 7.08
C GLU A 173 -2.52 -2.91 6.96
N ASN A 174 -3.74 -3.44 6.88
CA ASN A 174 -4.01 -4.85 6.66
C ASN A 174 -5.38 -5.03 5.97
N GLY A 175 -5.39 -5.71 4.84
CA GLY A 175 -6.60 -6.02 4.07
C GLY A 175 -6.43 -5.76 2.58
N VAL A 176 -7.48 -5.27 1.94
CA VAL A 176 -7.58 -5.08 0.48
C VAL A 176 -7.41 -3.60 0.10
N ASP A 177 -6.48 -3.32 -0.82
CA ASP A 177 -6.19 -1.96 -1.32
C ASP A 177 -7.15 -1.50 -2.44
N ALA A 178 -6.84 -0.36 -3.07
CA ALA A 178 -7.67 0.25 -4.13
C ALA A 178 -7.78 -0.62 -5.40
N ASP A 179 -6.71 -1.34 -5.75
CA ASP A 179 -6.63 -2.22 -6.92
C ASP A 179 -7.21 -3.62 -6.64
N GLY A 180 -7.56 -3.91 -5.38
CA GLY A 180 -8.06 -5.19 -4.93
C GLY A 180 -6.98 -6.18 -4.53
N ALA A 181 -5.73 -5.74 -4.35
CA ALA A 181 -4.66 -6.60 -3.85
C ALA A 181 -4.73 -6.73 -2.32
N GLU A 182 -4.52 -7.94 -1.81
CA GLU A 182 -4.47 -8.20 -0.37
C GLU A 182 -3.04 -8.04 0.17
N GLY A 183 -2.88 -7.24 1.22
CA GLY A 183 -1.60 -6.85 1.77
C GLY A 183 -1.64 -6.53 3.26
N ALA A 184 -0.46 -6.44 3.88
CA ALA A 184 -0.33 -5.90 5.23
C ALA A 184 1.06 -5.32 5.51
N ILE A 185 1.11 -4.02 5.84
CA ILE A 185 2.33 -3.30 6.24
C ILE A 185 2.32 -3.00 7.74
N LYS A 186 3.50 -2.95 8.36
CA LYS A 186 3.65 -2.38 9.71
C LYS A 186 4.97 -1.65 9.86
N ALA A 187 4.90 -0.38 10.26
CA ALA A 187 6.06 0.42 10.58
C ALA A 187 6.80 -0.18 11.78
N VAL A 188 8.11 -0.36 11.61
CA VAL A 188 9.05 -0.80 12.67
C VAL A 188 9.95 0.35 13.12
N SER A 189 10.11 1.39 12.31
CA SER A 189 10.81 2.63 12.65
C SER A 189 10.25 3.81 11.86
N VAL A 190 10.17 4.98 12.49
CA VAL A 190 9.76 6.26 11.89
C VAL A 190 10.78 7.32 12.26
N SER A 191 11.30 8.05 11.27
CA SER A 191 12.30 9.10 11.45
C SER A 191 11.90 10.37 10.70
N TYR A 192 11.71 11.46 11.43
CA TYR A 192 11.41 12.78 10.88
C TYR A 192 12.68 13.63 10.81
N HIS A 193 13.03 14.11 9.62
CA HIS A 193 14.20 14.94 9.33
C HIS A 193 14.08 15.51 7.93
N ASP A 194 14.68 16.67 7.66
CA ASP A 194 14.69 17.28 6.33
C ASP A 194 15.32 16.32 5.30
N LEU A 195 14.66 16.14 4.15
CA LEU A 195 15.10 15.24 3.09
C LEU A 195 15.60 16.03 1.87
N PRO A 196 16.87 15.86 1.45
CA PRO A 196 17.38 16.57 0.28
C PRO A 196 16.70 16.04 -0.98
N SER A 197 16.24 16.95 -1.85
CA SER A 197 15.46 16.62 -3.06
C SER A 197 16.16 15.64 -4.01
N SER A 198 17.50 15.56 -3.96
CA SER A 198 18.31 14.61 -4.73
C SER A 198 17.99 13.13 -4.45
N ILE A 199 17.39 12.76 -3.31
CA ILE A 199 16.97 11.36 -3.09
C ILE A 199 15.78 10.96 -3.96
N PHE A 200 15.01 11.94 -4.43
CA PHE A 200 13.84 11.74 -5.29
C PHE A 200 14.20 11.83 -6.79
N ALA A 201 15.49 11.75 -7.13
CA ALA A 201 15.99 11.63 -8.49
C ALA A 201 16.72 10.28 -8.71
N PRO A 202 16.86 9.81 -9.97
CA PRO A 202 17.88 8.82 -10.32
C PRO A 202 19.27 9.29 -9.86
N PRO A 203 20.11 8.42 -9.26
CA PRO A 203 21.47 8.81 -8.88
C PRO A 203 22.33 9.18 -10.08
N ASP A 204 23.37 9.99 -9.85
CA ASP A 204 24.36 10.31 -10.88
C ASP A 204 24.99 9.05 -11.49
N GLY A 205 25.23 9.09 -12.80
CA GLY A 205 25.78 7.95 -13.56
C GLY A 205 24.75 6.89 -13.96
N PHE A 206 23.48 7.01 -13.57
CA PHE A 206 22.42 6.13 -14.06
C PHE A 206 21.92 6.56 -15.45
N HIS A 207 21.56 5.58 -16.29
CA HIS A 207 21.13 5.82 -17.66
C HIS A 207 19.67 5.41 -17.93
N PRO A 208 18.91 6.17 -18.74
CA PRO A 208 17.54 5.82 -19.07
C PRO A 208 17.48 4.59 -19.99
N LEU A 209 16.74 3.57 -19.57
CA LEU A 209 16.35 2.44 -20.40
C LEU A 209 15.24 2.88 -21.36
N THR A 210 15.63 3.15 -22.60
CA THR A 210 14.68 3.39 -23.71
C THR A 210 14.06 2.07 -24.14
N ILE A 211 12.89 1.74 -23.57
CA ILE A 211 12.04 0.66 -24.08
C ILE A 211 11.48 1.10 -25.44
N LYS A 212 12.16 0.73 -26.52
CA LYS A 212 11.59 0.90 -27.88
C LYS A 212 10.32 0.06 -27.96
N PRO A 213 9.15 0.64 -28.31
CA PRO A 213 7.94 -0.14 -28.50
C PRO A 213 8.19 -1.22 -29.55
N HIS A 214 8.03 -2.49 -29.16
CA HIS A 214 7.96 -3.55 -30.16
C HIS A 214 6.63 -3.38 -30.90
N PRO A 215 6.63 -3.18 -32.24
CA PRO A 215 5.39 -3.08 -32.99
C PRO A 215 4.68 -4.45 -32.93
N VAL A 216 3.55 -4.49 -32.24
CA VAL A 216 2.64 -5.64 -32.23
C VAL A 216 2.12 -5.82 -33.66
N GLY A 217 2.67 -6.79 -34.39
CA GLY A 217 2.30 -7.05 -35.79
C GLY A 217 3.46 -7.08 -36.80
N ALA A 218 4.73 -6.99 -36.39
CA ALA A 218 5.83 -7.34 -37.29
C ALA A 218 5.81 -8.86 -37.57
N PRO A 219 5.65 -9.33 -38.81
CA PRO A 219 5.75 -10.76 -39.11
C PRO A 219 7.17 -11.24 -38.84
N VAL A 220 7.29 -12.40 -38.19
CA VAL A 220 8.56 -13.11 -38.04
C VAL A 220 9.03 -13.66 -39.39
N SER A 221 9.59 -12.78 -40.21
CA SER A 221 10.22 -13.14 -41.48
C SER A 221 11.54 -13.86 -41.18
N GLY A 222 11.43 -15.17 -40.94
CA GLY A 222 12.58 -16.07 -40.91
C GLY A 222 13.25 -16.06 -42.28
N GLY A 223 14.45 -15.49 -42.36
CA GLY A 223 15.14 -15.27 -43.62
C GLY A 223 16.60 -14.88 -43.40
N ALA A 224 17.44 -15.87 -43.09
CA ALA A 224 18.88 -15.66 -42.99
C ALA A 224 19.46 -15.32 -44.37
N ALA A 225 19.85 -14.06 -44.57
CA ALA A 225 20.55 -13.60 -45.77
C ALA A 225 22.07 -13.63 -45.53
N VAL A 226 22.69 -14.76 -45.87
CA VAL A 226 24.15 -14.89 -45.93
C VAL A 226 24.64 -14.28 -47.25
N PRO A 227 25.72 -13.46 -47.27
CA PRO A 227 26.17 -12.82 -48.51
C PRO A 227 26.72 -13.82 -49.53
N SER A 228 26.36 -13.63 -50.80
CA SER A 228 26.66 -14.54 -51.91
C SER A 228 28.06 -14.30 -52.52
N ALA A 229 28.78 -15.39 -52.82
CA ALA A 229 30.00 -15.37 -53.62
C ALA A 229 30.22 -16.68 -54.41
N ASN A 230 30.29 -16.56 -55.74
CA ASN A 230 30.91 -17.43 -56.76
C ASN A 230 30.51 -18.93 -56.91
N THR A 231 30.04 -19.24 -58.13
CA THR A 231 29.91 -20.55 -58.83
C THR A 231 31.29 -21.21 -59.15
N PRO A 232 31.42 -22.49 -59.64
CA PRO A 232 30.52 -23.19 -60.60
C PRO A 232 30.34 -24.76 -60.54
N ALA A 233 29.43 -25.25 -61.40
CA ALA A 233 29.40 -26.55 -62.13
C ALA A 233 28.69 -27.83 -61.55
N VAL A 234 27.61 -28.20 -62.27
CA VAL A 234 26.97 -29.52 -62.63
C VAL A 234 27.80 -30.84 -62.51
N PRO A 235 27.21 -32.09 -62.50
CA PRO A 235 25.89 -32.48 -63.03
C PRO A 235 25.00 -33.53 -62.28
N SER A 236 23.73 -33.60 -62.74
CA SER A 236 22.82 -34.77 -62.91
C SER A 236 22.65 -35.87 -61.84
N GLY A 237 21.39 -36.05 -61.39
CA GLY A 237 20.92 -37.27 -60.73
C GLY A 237 19.43 -37.20 -60.33
N ALA A 238 18.56 -37.85 -61.11
CA ALA A 238 17.18 -38.21 -60.76
C ALA A 238 17.06 -39.76 -60.80
N PRO A 239 15.96 -40.42 -60.35
CA PRO A 239 14.65 -39.89 -59.95
C PRO A 239 14.05 -40.54 -58.67
N GLU A 240 12.75 -40.28 -58.46
CA GLU A 240 11.74 -41.26 -57.98
C GLU A 240 11.55 -41.52 -56.47
N GLY A 241 10.27 -41.50 -56.03
CA GLY A 241 9.80 -42.21 -54.84
C GLY A 241 8.88 -41.43 -53.87
N GLY A 242 7.60 -41.81 -53.82
CA GLY A 242 6.79 -41.73 -52.57
C GLY A 242 5.65 -40.70 -52.51
N GLU A 243 4.45 -41.12 -52.90
CA GLU A 243 3.17 -40.52 -52.44
C GLU A 243 2.79 -41.06 -51.02
N PRO A 244 1.70 -40.58 -50.37
CA PRO A 244 1.60 -40.50 -48.90
C PRO A 244 1.03 -41.77 -48.23
N PRO A 245 0.83 -41.76 -46.90
CA PRO A 245 -0.54 -42.02 -46.43
C PRO A 245 -0.97 -41.37 -45.08
N VAL A 246 -2.30 -41.15 -44.95
CA VAL A 246 -3.24 -41.31 -43.79
C VAL A 246 -2.88 -40.75 -42.40
N SER A 247 -3.75 -39.94 -41.76
CA SER A 247 -4.99 -40.28 -41.02
C SER A 247 -4.74 -41.21 -39.80
N ASP A 248 -4.87 -40.75 -38.57
CA ASP A 248 -6.11 -40.47 -37.80
C ASP A 248 -6.49 -41.69 -36.93
N ASP A 249 -6.43 -41.54 -35.60
CA ASP A 249 -7.23 -42.38 -34.69
C ASP A 249 -7.41 -41.73 -33.30
N SER A 250 -8.50 -42.09 -32.62
CA SER A 250 -9.09 -41.40 -31.46
C SER A 250 -9.20 -42.30 -30.22
N ALA A 251 -9.08 -41.72 -29.01
CA ALA A 251 -9.49 -42.31 -27.73
C ALA A 251 -9.31 -41.29 -26.58
N THR A 252 -10.25 -41.04 -25.64
CA THR A 252 -11.64 -41.51 -25.46
C THR A 252 -12.51 -40.39 -24.87
N ASP A 253 -13.77 -40.30 -25.29
CA ASP A 253 -14.82 -39.49 -24.68
C ASP A 253 -15.40 -40.14 -23.40
N GLY A 254 -15.96 -39.32 -22.51
CA GLY A 254 -16.51 -39.68 -21.20
C GLY A 254 -17.83 -38.96 -20.91
N THR A 255 -18.90 -39.48 -21.52
CA THR A 255 -20.28 -38.98 -21.53
C THR A 255 -20.90 -38.65 -20.15
N VAL A 256 -21.77 -37.62 -20.08
CA VAL A 256 -23.17 -37.71 -19.57
C VAL A 256 -23.96 -36.42 -19.84
N SER A 257 -25.27 -36.58 -20.10
CA SER A 257 -26.15 -35.61 -20.77
C SER A 257 -26.94 -34.64 -19.86
N GLN A 258 -27.33 -33.52 -20.47
CA GLN A 258 -28.49 -32.63 -20.19
C GLN A 258 -29.83 -33.45 -20.21
N PRO A 259 -31.01 -33.03 -19.65
CA PRO A 259 -31.57 -31.68 -19.79
C PRO A 259 -32.60 -31.10 -18.76
N ASP A 260 -33.11 -29.90 -19.12
CA ASP A 260 -34.42 -29.27 -18.84
C ASP A 260 -34.76 -28.50 -17.53
N GLN A 261 -34.72 -27.15 -17.69
CA GLN A 261 -35.80 -26.14 -17.49
C GLN A 261 -36.36 -25.80 -16.06
N PRO A 262 -36.57 -24.50 -15.72
CA PRO A 262 -37.07 -24.04 -14.41
C PRO A 262 -38.62 -23.91 -14.33
N PRO A 263 -39.19 -23.63 -13.14
CA PRO A 263 -39.67 -22.25 -12.91
C PRO A 263 -39.55 -21.71 -11.45
N SER A 264 -39.89 -20.43 -11.32
CA SER A 264 -39.91 -19.56 -10.13
C SER A 264 -40.56 -20.11 -8.85
N THR A 265 -40.08 -19.64 -7.69
CA THR A 265 -40.90 -19.57 -6.45
C THR A 265 -40.80 -18.19 -5.79
N SER A 266 -41.87 -17.80 -5.10
CA SER A 266 -42.20 -16.43 -4.74
C SER A 266 -41.64 -15.95 -3.39
N ALA A 267 -41.65 -14.63 -3.22
CA ALA A 267 -41.29 -13.90 -2.01
C ALA A 267 -41.93 -14.42 -0.71
N LYS A 268 -41.20 -14.25 0.40
CA LYS A 268 -41.73 -14.28 1.78
C LYS A 268 -41.21 -13.06 2.54
N ALA A 269 -42.11 -12.31 3.15
CA ALA A 269 -41.86 -10.99 3.74
C ALA A 269 -41.18 -11.04 5.12
N PRO A 270 -40.66 -9.90 5.62
CA PRO A 270 -40.68 -9.54 7.02
C PRO A 270 -41.86 -8.60 7.36
N THR A 271 -42.38 -8.76 8.57
CA THR A 271 -43.62 -8.17 9.10
C THR A 271 -43.53 -6.67 9.38
N GLU A 272 -44.55 -5.91 8.98
CA GLU A 272 -44.75 -4.51 9.35
C GLU A 272 -45.31 -4.39 10.79
N GLY A 273 -44.71 -3.52 11.62
CA GLY A 273 -45.12 -3.29 13.01
C GLY A 273 -46.16 -2.16 13.14
N PRO A 274 -47.03 -2.18 14.17
CA PRO A 274 -48.20 -1.30 14.22
C PRO A 274 -47.89 0.15 14.63
N VAL A 275 -48.50 1.09 13.92
CA VAL A 275 -48.54 2.53 14.25
C VAL A 275 -49.56 2.78 15.37
N PRO A 276 -49.20 3.49 16.47
CA PRO A 276 -50.17 3.94 17.45
C PRO A 276 -50.93 5.18 16.94
N GLY A 277 -52.26 5.10 16.92
CA GLY A 277 -53.12 6.22 16.53
C GLY A 277 -53.18 7.32 17.58
N VAL A 278 -53.08 8.58 17.15
CA VAL A 278 -53.46 9.75 17.95
C VAL A 278 -54.89 10.12 17.57
N GLY A 279 -55.80 10.03 18.54
CA GLY A 279 -57.21 10.38 18.35
C GLY A 279 -57.42 11.90 18.26
N GLY A 280 -58.31 12.32 17.37
CA GLY A 280 -58.91 13.66 17.45
C GLY A 280 -60.10 13.67 18.40
N GLY A 281 -60.35 14.80 19.06
CA GLY A 281 -61.49 14.93 19.97
C GLY A 281 -61.66 16.31 20.58
N GLN A 282 -62.52 17.12 19.92
CA GLN A 282 -63.17 18.36 20.38
C GLN A 282 -62.29 19.63 20.50
#